data_AF-A0A2V9YHC1-F1
#
_entry.id   AF-A0A2V9YHC1-F1
#
_cell.length_a   1.000
_cell.length_b   1.000
_cell.length_c   1.000
_cell.angle_alpha   90.00
_cell.angle_beta   90.00
_cell.angle_gamma   90.00
#
_symmetry.space_group_name_H-M   'P 1'
#
loop_
_entity.id
_entity.type
_entity.pdbx_description
1 polymer ?
#
loop_
_entity_poly.entity_id
_entity_poly.type
_entity_poly.pdbx_seq_one_letter_code
_entity_poly.pdbx_strand_id
1 'polypeptide(L)' 'METRMKNGNLPLRSSYTEKEAAQALGISLTRLQLLLDENIFNDGGRRPPEVLLQPSDLVLLSFWNRSRPNPKVVRMPRRA' A
#
# COMPACT_ATOMS: atom_id res chain seq x y z
N MET A 1 22.99 16.85 0.68
CA MET A 1 21.71 16.56 0.01
C MET A 1 20.98 15.57 0.86
N GLU A 2 20.10 16.07 1.73
CA GLU A 2 19.48 15.28 2.79
C GLU A 2 18.11 14.78 2.31
N THR A 3 17.97 13.47 2.14
CA THR A 3 16.71 12.81 1.78
C THR A 3 15.76 12.90 2.97
N ARG A 4 15.01 14.00 3.03
CA ARG A 4 13.92 14.22 3.98
C ARG A 4 12.85 13.16 3.76
N MET A 5 12.95 12.06 4.50
CA MET A 5 11.84 11.15 4.73
C MET A 5 10.71 12.00 5.31
N LYS A 6 9.70 12.28 4.48
CA LYS A 6 8.45 12.85 4.97
C LYS A 6 7.82 11.77 5.84
N ASN A 7 8.09 11.82 7.14
CA ASN A 7 7.25 11.17 8.12
C ASN A 7 5.88 11.84 7.97
N GLY A 8 5.07 11.28 7.08
CA GLY A 8 3.69 11.66 6.91
C GLY A 8 3.04 11.42 8.24
N ASN A 9 2.73 12.50 8.94
CA ASN A 9 1.89 12.49 10.12
C ASN A 9 0.50 12.07 9.61
N LEU A 10 0.32 10.76 9.39
CA LEU A 10 -0.98 10.18 9.11
C LEU A 10 -1.85 10.64 10.27
N PRO A 11 -2.99 11.31 10.01
CA PRO A 11 -3.82 11.82 11.09
C PRO A 11 -4.11 10.69 12.09
N LEU A 12 -4.21 11.02 13.39
CA LEU A 12 -4.57 10.09 14.47
C LEU A 12 -6.04 9.63 14.35
N ARG A 13 -6.47 9.24 13.15
CA ARG A 13 -7.77 8.64 12.88
C ARG A 13 -7.67 7.16 13.22
N SER A 14 -8.59 6.71 14.06
CA SER A 14 -8.68 5.31 14.48
C SER A 14 -8.96 4.36 13.32
N SER A 15 -9.56 4.86 12.24
CA SER A 15 -9.92 4.10 11.05
C SER A 15 -9.98 4.97 9.80
N TYR A 16 -9.72 4.37 8.65
CA TYR A 16 -9.76 4.95 7.32
C TYR A 16 -10.67 4.11 6.43
N THR A 17 -11.52 4.76 5.65
CA THR A 17 -12.19 4.08 4.54
C THR A 17 -11.21 3.76 3.43
N GLU A 18 -11.54 2.84 2.52
CA GLU A 18 -10.68 2.54 1.37
C GLU A 18 -10.35 3.79 0.53
N LYS A 19 -11.31 4.70 0.35
CA LYS A 19 -11.09 5.95 -0.38
C LYS A 19 -10.07 6.84 0.32
N GLU A 20 -10.19 7.00 1.63
CA GLU A 20 -9.27 7.80 2.42
C GLU A 20 -7.88 7.17 2.50
N ALA A 21 -7.82 5.84 2.63
CA ALA A 21 -6.57 5.08 2.60
C ALA A 21 -5.84 5.23 1.26
N ALA A 22 -6.57 5.14 0.15
CA ALA A 22 -6.01 5.35 -1.18
C ALA A 22 -5.45 6.76 -1.35
N GLN A 23 -6.16 7.78 -0.86
CA GLN A 23 -5.69 9.16 -0.84
C GLN A 23 -4.44 9.34 0.05
N ALA A 24 -4.43 8.75 1.25
CA ALA A 24 -3.30 8.81 2.18
C ALA A 24 -2.04 8.16 1.59
N LEU A 25 -2.21 7.09 0.81
CA LEU A 25 -1.13 6.36 0.14
C LEU A 25 -0.74 6.95 -1.22
N GLY A 26 -1.51 7.92 -1.73
CA GLY A 26 -1.28 8.53 -3.04
C GLY A 26 -1.48 7.56 -4.22
N ILE A 27 -2.38 6.59 -4.08
CA ILE A 27 -2.70 5.58 -5.11
C ILE A 27 -4.16 5.66 -5.53
N SER A 28 -4.51 5.04 -6.66
CA SER A 28 -5.91 4.90 -7.04
C SER A 28 -6.66 3.92 -6.14
N LEU A 29 -7.97 4.10 -5.97
CA LEU A 29 -8.81 3.18 -5.20
C LEU A 29 -8.72 1.76 -5.75
N THR A 30 -8.80 1.59 -7.06
CA THR A 30 -8.64 0.29 -7.73
C THR A 30 -7.29 -0.36 -7.41
N ARG A 31 -6.22 0.44 -7.29
CA ARG A 31 -4.89 -0.07 -6.94
C ARG A 31 -4.85 -0.56 -5.49
N LEU A 32 -5.45 0.19 -4.57
CA LEU A 32 -5.61 -0.23 -3.18
C LEU A 32 -6.42 -1.53 -3.11
N GLN A 33 -7.53 -1.60 -3.86
CA GLN A 33 -8.40 -2.77 -3.90
C GLN A 33 -7.66 -4.00 -4.37
N LEU A 34 -6.85 -3.89 -5.44
CA LEU A 34 -6.00 -4.98 -5.92
C LEU A 34 -4.96 -5.42 -4.87
N LEU A 35 -4.33 -4.47 -4.16
CA LEU A 35 -3.38 -4.82 -3.09
C LEU A 35 -4.05 -5.61 -1.97
N LEU A 36 -5.26 -5.22 -1.61
CA LEU A 36 -6.08 -5.93 -0.63
C LEU A 36 -6.47 -7.32 -1.13
N ASP A 37 -6.87 -7.45 -2.39
CA ASP A 37 -7.24 -8.75 -2.98
C ASP A 37 -6.02 -9.69 -3.09
N GLU A 38 -4.84 -9.16 -3.41
CA GLU A 38 -3.61 -9.96 -3.54
C GLU A 38 -3.06 -10.44 -2.18
N ASN A 39 -3.15 -9.61 -1.13
CA ASN A 39 -2.45 -9.85 0.14
C ASN A 39 -3.37 -10.17 1.33
N ILE A 40 -4.65 -9.78 1.29
CA ILE A 40 -5.60 -9.95 2.41
C ILE A 40 -6.77 -10.84 2.00
N PHE A 41 -7.41 -10.59 0.86
CA PHE A 41 -8.59 -11.32 0.39
C PHE A 41 -8.24 -12.37 -0.68
N ASN A 42 -7.13 -13.08 -0.50
CA ASN A 42 -6.65 -14.09 -1.47
C ASN A 42 -7.20 -15.50 -1.20
N ASP A 43 -7.98 -15.70 -0.14
CA ASP A 43 -8.54 -17.00 0.26
C ASP A 43 -9.78 -17.43 -0.55
N GLY A 44 -10.07 -16.77 -1.68
CA GLY A 44 -11.23 -17.07 -2.53
C GLY A 44 -12.59 -16.66 -1.94
N GLY A 45 -12.61 -16.02 -0.78
CA GLY A 45 -13.80 -15.43 -0.18
C GLY A 45 -14.28 -14.18 -0.92
N ARG A 46 -15.57 -13.84 -0.77
CA ARG A 46 -16.08 -12.55 -1.25
C ARG A 46 -15.54 -11.42 -0.38
N ARG A 47 -15.00 -10.39 -1.03
CA ARG A 47 -14.60 -9.14 -0.37
C ARG A 47 -15.81 -8.53 0.36
N PRO A 48 -15.66 -8.11 1.63
CA PRO A 48 -16.71 -7.39 2.33
C PRO A 48 -17.00 -6.04 1.65
N PRO A 49 -18.25 -5.56 1.69
CA PRO A 49 -18.66 -4.33 0.97
C PRO A 49 -18.02 -3.06 1.54
N GLU A 50 -17.67 -3.08 2.83
CA GLU A 50 -16.99 -1.97 3.51
C GLU A 50 -15.79 -2.52 4.29
N VAL A 51 -14.62 -1.97 4.00
CA VAL A 51 -13.37 -2.28 4.71
C VAL A 51 -12.92 -1.01 5.42
N LEU A 52 -12.75 -1.11 6.74
CA LEU A 52 -12.13 -0.08 7.56
C LEU A 52 -10.68 -0.47 7.83
N LEU A 53 -9.76 0.41 7.46
CA LEU A 53 -8.33 0.22 7.58
C LEU A 53 -7.80 1.02 8.77
N GLN A 54 -6.95 0.40 9.58
CA GLN A 54 -6.27 1.07 10.67
C GLN A 54 -4.99 1.76 10.19
N PRO A 55 -4.42 2.69 10.98
CA PRO A 55 -3.12 3.29 10.67
C PRO A 55 -2.01 2.26 10.40
N SER A 56 -2.01 1.13 11.12
CA SER A 56 -1.09 0.01 10.91
C SER A 56 -1.22 -0.62 9.53
N ASP A 57 -2.44 -0.73 9.02
CA ASP A 57 -2.72 -1.32 7.70
C ASP A 57 -2.18 -0.42 6.59
N LEU A 58 -2.24 0.91 6.75
CA LEU A 58 -1.65 1.84 5.80
C LEU A 58 -0.13 1.64 5.67
N VAL A 59 0.56 1.32 6.77
CA VAL A 59 2.00 1.03 6.74
C VAL A 59 2.27 -0.22 5.91
N LEU A 60 1.52 -1.30 6.14
CA LEU A 60 1.63 -2.55 5.38
C LEU A 60 1.31 -2.35 3.89
N LEU A 61 0.22 -1.64 3.59
CA LEU A 61 -0.18 -1.31 2.22
C LEU A 61 0.89 -0.46 1.51
N SER A 62 1.51 0.48 2.22
CA SER A 62 2.62 1.28 1.67
C SER A 62 3.84 0.42 1.33
N PHE A 63 4.10 -0.60 2.15
CA PHE A 63 5.19 -1.55 1.93
C PHE A 63 4.90 -2.42 0.71
N TRP A 64 3.73 -3.07 0.64
CA TRP A 64 3.37 -3.92 -0.50
C TRP A 64 3.27 -3.14 -1.81
N ASN A 65 2.82 -1.88 -1.77
CA ASN A 65 2.82 -1.04 -2.96
C ASN A 65 4.24 -0.78 -3.51
N ARG A 66 5.24 -0.66 -2.63
CA ARG A 66 6.66 -0.46 -3.00
C ARG A 66 7.37 -1.75 -3.40
N SER A 67 6.91 -2.90 -2.90
CA SER A 67 7.54 -4.20 -3.13
C SER A 67 7.34 -4.76 -4.54
N ARG A 68 6.55 -4.11 -5.41
CA ARG A 68 6.56 -4.47 -6.84
C ARG A 68 7.89 -4.06 -7.46
N PRO A 69 8.54 -4.95 -8.23
CA PRO A 69 9.78 -4.62 -8.92
C PRO A 69 9.51 -3.40 -9.81
N ASN A 70 10.18 -2.29 -9.51
CA ASN A 70 10.17 -1.13 -10.39
C ASN A 70 10.75 -1.61 -11.74
N PRO A 71 9.97 -1.65 -12.83
CA PRO A 71 10.47 -2.17 -14.11
C PRO A 71 11.62 -1.34 -14.67
N LYS A 72 11.89 -0.14 -14.10
CA LYS A 72 13.05 0.70 -14.41
C LYS A 72 14.33 0.32 -13.67
N VAL A 73 14.29 -0.63 -12.74
CA VAL A 73 15.48 -1.12 -12.03
C VAL A 73 15.90 -2.44 -12.65
N VAL A 74 16.76 -2.38 -13.66
CA VAL A 74 17.45 -3.55 -14.19
C VAL A 74 18.38 -4.06 -13.10
N ARG A 75 18.10 -5.25 -12.54
CA ARG A 75 19.03 -5.92 -11.63
C ARG A 75 20.31 -6.22 -12.42
N MET A 76 21.42 -5.63 -12.01
CA MET A 76 22.71 -5.91 -12.63
C MET A 76 23.02 -7.40 -12.49
N PRO A 77 23.42 -8.09 -13.59
CA PRO A 77 23.88 -9.46 -13.50
C PRO A 77 25.13 -9.52 -12.61
N ARG A 78 25.20 -10.56 -11.76
CA ARG A 78 26.38 -10.77 -10.92
C ARG A 78 27.56 -11.06 -11.84
N ARG A 79 28.66 -10.34 -11.63
CA ARG A 79 29.93 -10.65 -12.31
C ARG A 79 30.35 -12.05 -11.87
N ALA A 80 30.53 -12.94 -12.85
CA ALA A 80 31.11 -14.26 -12.66
C ALA A 80 32.57 -14.14 -12.20
#